data_AF-A0A4Y3UKZ3-F1
#
_entry.id   AF-A0A4Y3UKZ3-F1
#
_cell.length_a   1.000
_cell.length_b   1.000
_cell.length_c   1.000
_cell.angle_alpha   90.00
_cell.angle_beta   90.00
_cell.angle_gamma   90.00
#
_symmetry.space_group_name_H-M   'P 1'
#
loop_
_entity.id
_entity.type
_entity.pdbx_description
1 polymer ?
#
loop_
_entity_poly.entity_id
_entity_poly.type
_entity_poly.pdbx_seq_one_letter_code
_entity_poly.pdbx_strand_id
1 'polypeptide(L)' 'MAALLITLLLLNAVFNLVTWPRFYGRVAKDPRAHDASGRSTRFLIVHAVLIGIALLLAAASAIAAIVAIVVGV' A
#
# COMPACT_ATOMS: atom_id res chain seq x y z
N MET A 1 -5.83 -15.20 -20.80
CA MET A 1 -5.47 -15.18 -19.37
C MET A 1 -4.62 -13.97 -19.01
N ALA A 2 -3.59 -13.62 -19.81
CA ALA A 2 -2.70 -12.46 -19.55
C ALA A 2 -3.44 -11.13 -19.28
N ALA A 3 -4.39 -10.77 -20.14
CA ALA A 3 -5.19 -9.55 -19.96
C ALA A 3 -5.86 -9.47 -18.57
N LEU A 4 -6.44 -10.58 -18.10
CA LEU A 4 -7.04 -10.65 -16.76
C LEU A 4 -6.00 -10.41 -15.66
N LEU A 5 -4.83 -11.04 -15.75
CA LEU A 5 -3.76 -10.88 -14.76
C LEU A 5 -3.23 -9.44 -14.73
N ILE A 6 -3.02 -8.84 -15.89
CA ILE A 6 -2.63 -7.43 -16.02
C ILE A 6 -3.67 -6.53 -15.36
N THR A 7 -4.96 -6.74 -15.65
CA THR A 7 -6.05 -5.99 -15.02
C THR A 7 -6.02 -6.14 -13.50
N LEU A 8 -5.87 -7.36 -12.98
CA LEU A 8 -5.83 -7.61 -11.54
C LEU A 8 -4.62 -6.93 -10.86
N LEU A 9 -3.44 -6.96 -11.49
CA LEU A 9 -2.24 -6.27 -10.99
C LEU A 9 -2.45 -4.75 -10.92
N LEU A 10 -3.04 -4.15 -11.95
CA LEU A 10 -3.35 -2.72 -11.98
C LEU A 10 -4.42 -2.35 -10.95
N LEU A 11 -5.50 -3.13 -10.84
CA LEU A 11 -6.54 -2.90 -9.84
C LEU A 11 -5.99 -3.02 -8.41
N ASN A 12 -5.13 -4.00 -8.15
CA ASN A 12 -4.42 -4.13 -6.87
C ASN A 12 -3.58 -2.87 -6.59
N ALA A 13 -2.79 -2.40 -7.57
CA ALA A 13 -1.96 -1.22 -7.41
C ALA A 13 -2.80 0.03 -7.08
N VAL A 14 -3.87 0.27 -7.84
CA VAL A 14 -4.79 1.39 -7.63
C VAL A 14 -5.47 1.30 -6.26
N PHE A 15 -6.00 0.13 -5.89
CA PHE A 15 -6.66 -0.07 -4.61
C PHE A 15 -5.74 0.30 -3.43
N ASN A 16 -4.52 -0.24 -3.42
CA ASN A 16 -3.56 0.02 -2.36
C ASN A 16 -3.15 1.50 -2.29
N LEU A 17 -2.88 2.12 -3.44
CA LEU A 17 -2.48 3.53 -3.54
C LEU A 17 -3.58 4.48 -3.03
N VAL A 18 -4.85 4.16 -3.29
CA VAL A 18 -5.99 5.00 -2.89
C VAL A 18 -6.38 4.78 -1.43
N THR A 19 -6.33 3.54 -0.96
CA THR A 19 -6.88 3.14 0.34
C THR A 19 -5.90 3.39 1.48
N TRP A 20 -4.65 2.94 1.34
CA TRP A 20 -3.74 2.90 2.47
C TRP A 20 -3.22 4.26 2.95
N PRO A 21 -2.90 5.25 2.09
CA PRO A 21 -2.51 6.57 2.57
C PRO A 21 -3.62 7.27 3.37
N ARG A 22 -4.88 7.12 2.94
CA ARG A 22 -6.05 7.65 3.67
C ARG A 22 -6.26 6.92 4.99
N PHE A 23 -6.07 5.60 5.01
CA PHE A 23 -6.15 4.81 6.22
C PHE A 23 -5.03 5.16 7.21
N TYR A 24 -3.80 5.32 6.75
CA TYR A 24 -2.67 5.74 7.58
C TYR A 24 -2.93 7.09 8.25
N GLY A 25 -3.51 8.05 7.53
CA GLY A 25 -3.89 9.33 8.11
C GLY A 25 -4.90 9.22 9.25
N ARG A 26 -5.75 8.19 9.27
CA ARG A 26 -6.65 7.88 10.40
C ARG A 26 -5.90 7.20 11.54
N VAL A 27 -5.05 6.23 11.23
CA VAL A 27 -4.22 5.52 12.22
C VAL A 27 -3.31 6.50 12.99
N ALA A 28 -2.67 7.44 12.29
CA ALA A 28 -1.78 8.43 12.91
C ALA A 28 -2.50 9.38 13.88
N LYS A 29 -3.82 9.56 13.72
CA LYS A 29 -4.67 10.40 14.58
C LYS A 29 -5.34 9.61 15.70
N ASP A 30 -5.21 8.29 15.73
CA ASP A 30 -5.76 7.45 16.79
C ASP A 30 -5.08 7.79 18.13
N PRO A 31 -5.82 7.88 19.25
CA PRO A 31 -5.24 8.14 20.56
C PRO A 31 -4.12 7.16 20.97
N ARG A 32 -4.12 5.94 20.42
CA ARG A 32 -3.09 4.93 20.69
C ARG A 32 -1.80 5.16 19.91
N ALA A 33 -1.79 6.04 18.91
CA ALA A 33 -0.66 6.23 18.00
C ALA A 33 0.54 6.89 18.68
N HIS A 34 0.29 7.74 19.68
CA HIS A 34 1.32 8.47 20.41
C HIS A 34 1.17 8.26 21.92
N ASP A 35 2.29 8.18 22.62
CA ASP A 35 2.31 8.11 24.09
C ASP A 35 2.09 9.50 24.73
N ALA A 36 2.04 9.56 26.06
CA ALA A 36 1.85 10.81 26.81
C ALA A 36 2.96 11.86 26.58
N SER A 37 4.12 11.45 26.08
CA SER A 37 5.24 12.33 25.68
C SER A 37 5.24 12.66 24.18
N GLY A 38 4.22 12.23 23.43
CA GLY A 38 4.09 12.46 21.99
C GLY A 38 4.92 11.52 21.11
N ARG A 39 5.53 10.47 21.67
CA ARG A 39 6.35 9.52 20.88
C ARG A 39 5.48 8.47 20.21
N SER A 40 5.86 8.05 19.01
CA SER A 40 5.17 6.97 18.29
C SER A 40 5.19 5.67 19.08
N THR A 41 4.02 5.05 19.25
CA THR A 41 3.89 3.76 19.91
C THR A 41 4.09 2.61 18.92
N ARG A 42 4.17 1.38 19.42
CA ARG A 42 4.16 0.17 18.57
C ARG A 42 2.92 0.08 17.68
N PHE A 43 1.78 0.62 18.11
CA PHE A 43 0.56 0.65 17.31
C PHE A 43 0.80 1.41 16.00
N LEU A 44 1.37 2.62 16.07
CA LEU A 44 1.65 3.42 14.88
C LEU A 44 2.73 2.76 14.01
N ILE A 45 3.80 2.25 14.63
CA ILE A 45 4.93 1.63 13.92
C ILE A 45 4.48 0.41 13.12
N VAL A 46 3.74 -0.51 13.72
CA VAL A 46 3.28 -1.73 13.03
C VAL A 46 2.40 -1.38 11.84
N HIS A 47 1.45 -0.47 11.99
CA HIS A 47 0.60 -0.06 10.89
C HIS A 47 1.37 0.69 9.79
N ALA A 48 2.35 1.52 10.15
CA ALA A 48 3.21 2.17 9.18
C ALA A 48 3.99 1.14 8.34
N VAL A 49 4.56 0.10 8.97
CA VAL A 49 5.28 -0.98 8.29
C VAL A 49 4.35 -1.79 7.39
N LEU A 50 3.19 -2.21 7.89
CA LEU A 50 2.21 -2.99 7.11
C LEU A 50 1.75 -2.21 5.86
N ILE A 51 1.43 -0.92 6.03
CA ILE A 51 1.03 -0.05 4.93
C ILE A 51 2.19 0.20 3.96
N GLY A 52 3.41 0.40 4.47
CA GLY A 52 4.60 0.54 3.65
C GLY A 52 4.85 -0.67 2.75
N ILE A 53 4.73 -1.89 3.30
CA ILE A 53 4.84 -3.13 2.53
C ILE A 53 3.71 -3.23 1.49
N ALA A 54 2.48 -2.89 1.86
CA ALA A 54 1.35 -2.91 0.93
C ALA A 54 1.56 -1.96 -0.26
N LEU A 55 2.08 -0.75 0.00
CA LEU A 55 2.42 0.22 -1.05
C LEU A 55 3.62 -0.23 -1.91
N LEU A 56 4.61 -0.89 -1.31
CA LEU A 56 5.73 -1.47 -2.06
C LEU A 56 5.23 -2.58 -3.01
N LEU A 57 4.35 -3.46 -2.54
CA LEU A 57 3.75 -4.51 -3.37
C LEU A 57 2.84 -3.90 -4.46
N ALA A 58 2.16 -2.80 -4.18
CA ALA A 58 1.39 -2.05 -5.17
C ALA A 58 2.29 -1.51 -6.29
N ALA A 59 3.43 -0.90 -5.93
CA ALA A 59 4.41 -0.42 -6.90
C ALA A 59 4.99 -1.57 -7.74
N ALA A 60 5.36 -2.69 -7.10
CA ALA A 60 5.82 -3.89 -7.81
C ALA A 60 4.75 -4.45 -8.76
N SER A 61 3.47 -4.46 -8.35
CA SER A 61 2.35 -4.89 -9.18
C SER A 61 2.18 -4.01 -10.42
N ALA A 62 2.24 -2.69 -10.25
CA ALA A 62 2.16 -1.74 -11.35
C ALA A 62 3.32 -1.91 -12.33
N ILE A 63 4.56 -2.04 -11.83
CA ILE A 63 5.74 -2.28 -12.66
C ILE A 63 5.58 -3.59 -13.45
N ALA A 64 5.18 -4.67 -12.79
CA ALA A 64 4.98 -5.97 -13.45
C ALA A 64 3.93 -5.90 -14.57
N ALA A 65 2.81 -5.21 -14.34
CA ALA A 65 1.78 -5.00 -15.37
C ALA A 65 2.31 -4.18 -16.56
N ILE A 66 3.06 -3.10 -16.30
CA ILE A 66 3.67 -2.27 -17.35
C ILE A 66 4.68 -3.09 -18.15
N VAL A 67 5.54 -3.87 -17.48
CA VAL A 67 6.52 -4.74 -18.14
C VAL A 67 5.81 -5.77 -19.04
N ALA A 68 4.75 -6.41 -18.55
CA ALA A 68 3.98 -7.37 -19.36
C ALA A 68 3.40 -6.73 -20.63
N ILE A 69 2.84 -5.51 -20.51
CA ILE A 69 2.33 -4.74 -21.66
C ILE A 69 3.45 -4.40 -22.65
N VAL A 70 4.61 -3.95 -22.16
CA VAL A 70 5.74 -3.53 -23.01
C VAL A 70 6.39 -4.71 -23.73
N VAL A 71 6.50 -5.86 -23.06
CA VAL A 71 7.12 -7.08 -23.61
C VAL A 71 6.12 -7.88 -24.46
N GLY A 72 4.81 -7.62 -24.32
CA GLY A 72 3.75 -8.24 -25.12
C GLY A 72 3.38 -9.66 -24.65
N VAL A 73 3.34 -9.87 -23.33
CA VAL A 73 3.03 -11.18 -22.70
C VAL A 73 1.62 -11.21 -22.09
#